data_AF-A0A1I4ENJ9-F1
#
_entry.id   AF-A0A1I4ENJ9-F1
#
_cell.length_a   1.000
_cell.length_b   1.000
_cell.length_c   1.000
_cell.angle_alpha   90.00
_cell.angle_beta   90.00
_cell.angle_gamma   90.00
#
_symmetry.space_group_name_H-M   'P 1'
#
loop_
_entity.id
_entity.type
_entity.pdbx_description
1 polymer ?
#
loop_
_entity_poly.entity_id
_entity_poly.type
_entity_poly.pdbx_seq_one_letter_code
_entity_poly.pdbx_strand_id
1 'polypeptide(L)' 'MKLHALLMNWYSAAHDFVAPRYRPELHYMRGPGPAFARRAVMVESSRVPPIMRAPRR' A
#
# COMPACT_ATOMS: atom_id res chain seq x y z
N MET A 1 35.59 -4.34 -20.01
CA MET A 1 34.73 -4.75 -18.87
C MET A 1 33.80 -3.62 -18.40
N LYS A 2 33.01 -3.03 -19.31
CA LYS A 2 32.01 -1.97 -19.00
C LYS A 2 30.69 -2.22 -19.74
N LEU A 3 30.80 -2.71 -20.97
CA LEU A 3 29.66 -3.14 -21.79
C LEU A 3 28.81 -4.22 -21.10
N HIS A 4 29.46 -5.20 -20.47
CA HIS A 4 28.80 -6.27 -19.73
C HIS A 4 27.95 -5.72 -18.56
N ALA A 5 28.46 -4.73 -17.82
CA ALA A 5 27.71 -4.13 -16.70
C ALA A 5 26.49 -3.33 -17.19
N LEU A 6 26.61 -2.64 -18.33
CA LEU A 6 25.49 -1.94 -18.97
C LEU A 6 24.40 -2.93 -19.43
N LEU A 7 24.80 -4.03 -20.06
CA LEU A 7 23.90 -5.10 -20.51
C LEU A 7 23.16 -5.74 -19.33
N MET A 8 23.87 -6.05 -18.23
CA MET A 8 23.26 -6.63 -17.03
C MET A 8 22.27 -5.67 -16.34
N ASN A 9 22.61 -4.37 -16.25
CA ASN A 9 21.74 -3.38 -15.64
C ASN A 9 20.46 -3.16 -16.46
N TRP A 10 20.59 -3.09 -17.79
CA TRP A 10 19.44 -2.96 -18.69
C TRP A 10 18.55 -4.21 -18.64
N TYR A 11 19.16 -5.40 -18.64
CA TYR A 11 18.45 -6.67 -18.52
C TYR A 11 17.67 -6.78 -17.20
N SER A 12 18.25 -6.37 -16.07
CA SER A 12 17.56 -6.35 -14.78
C SER A 12 16.33 -5.44 -14.79
N ALA A 13 16.46 -4.24 -15.36
CA ALA A 13 15.36 -3.28 -15.44
C ALA A 13 14.22 -3.78 -16.36
N ALA A 14 14.57 -4.40 -17.49
CA ALA A 14 13.59 -5.00 -18.40
C ALA A 14 12.89 -6.23 -17.78
N HIS A 15 13.62 -7.04 -17.00
CA HIS A 15 13.07 -8.23 -16.36
C HIS A 15 12.05 -7.87 -15.27
N ASP A 16 12.31 -6.84 -14.46
CA ASP A 16 11.34 -6.35 -13.46
C ASP A 16 10.05 -5.80 -14.10
N PHE A 17 10.12 -5.35 -15.34
CA PHE A 17 8.97 -4.86 -16.10
C PHE A 17 8.14 -5.99 -16.74
N VAL A 18 8.80 -7.01 -17.29
CA VAL A 18 8.15 -8.14 -17.99
C VAL A 18 7.62 -9.18 -17.02
N ALA A 19 8.38 -9.50 -15.98
CA ALA A 19 8.00 -10.41 -14.93
C ALA A 19 8.08 -9.66 -13.60
N PRO A 20 7.14 -8.71 -13.34
CA PRO A 20 7.05 -8.09 -12.03
C PRO A 20 6.86 -9.23 -11.05
N ARG A 21 7.92 -9.55 -10.31
CA ARG A 21 7.87 -10.57 -9.29
C ARG A 21 6.97 -9.97 -8.23
N TYR A 22 5.69 -10.30 -8.32
CA TYR A 22 4.64 -9.84 -7.44
C TYR A 22 5.14 -10.01 -6.01
N ARG A 23 5.52 -8.89 -5.39
CA ARG A 23 6.06 -8.83 -4.02
C ARG A 23 4.90 -8.50 -3.11
N PRO A 24 4.20 -9.53 -2.57
CA PRO A 24 3.07 -9.30 -1.67
C PRO A 24 3.48 -8.52 -0.42
N GLU A 25 4.78 -8.54 -0.08
CA GLU A 25 5.44 -7.77 0.99
C GLU A 25 5.21 -6.26 0.91
N LEU A 26 4.92 -5.71 -0.29
CA LEU A 26 4.57 -4.30 -0.49
C LEU A 26 3.07 -4.04 -0.56
N HIS A 27 2.26 -5.07 -0.85
CA HIS A 27 0.85 -4.92 -1.17
C HIS A 27 -0.10 -5.30 -0.03
N TYR A 28 0.37 -6.04 0.97
CA TYR A 28 -0.45 -6.46 2.11
C TYR A 28 0.41 -6.40 3.37
N MET A 29 -0.16 -5.91 4.48
CA MET A 29 0.46 -5.73 5.80
C MET A 29 1.11 -4.36 6.10
N ARG A 30 0.36 -3.26 5.92
CA ARG A 30 0.59 -2.03 6.71
C ARG A 30 -0.66 -1.45 7.35
N GLY A 31 -1.61 -2.33 7.63
CA GLY A 31 -2.86 -2.00 8.27
C GLY A 31 -4.06 -2.51 7.50
N PRO A 32 -5.24 -2.41 8.11
CA PRO A 32 -6.48 -2.72 7.42
C PRO A 32 -6.56 -1.95 6.11
N GLY A 33 -6.80 -2.67 5.00
CA GLY A 33 -7.00 -2.05 3.70
C GLY A 33 -8.07 -0.96 3.77
N PRO A 34 -8.14 -0.04 2.79
CA PRO A 34 -9.00 1.14 2.85
C PRO A 34 -10.47 0.82 3.19
N ALA A 35 -10.96 -0.35 2.78
CA ALA A 35 -12.28 -0.85 3.16
C ALA A 35 -12.42 -1.16 4.66
N PHE A 36 -11.44 -1.82 5.28
CA PHE A 36 -11.48 -2.14 6.72
C PHE A 36 -11.19 -0.90 7.57
N ALA A 37 -10.31 0.01 7.13
CA ALA A 37 -10.09 1.28 7.82
C ALA A 37 -11.36 2.13 7.90
N ARG A 38 -12.13 2.22 6.80
CA ARG A 38 -13.44 2.90 6.77
C ARG A 38 -14.44 2.28 7.74
N ARG A 39 -14.48 0.95 7.82
CA ARG A 39 -15.36 0.24 8.74
C ARG A 39 -14.96 0.46 10.20
N ALA A 40 -13.67 0.43 10.51
CA ALA A 40 -13.18 0.70 11.86
C ALA A 40 -13.55 2.12 12.33
N VAL A 41 -13.37 3.14 11.48
CA VAL A 41 -13.76 4.53 11.76
C VAL A 41 -15.27 4.67 11.95
N MET A 42 -16.08 4.00 11.12
CA MET A 42 -17.53 4.01 11.24
C MET A 42 -18.00 3.36 12.56
N VAL A 43 -17.42 2.22 12.93
CA VAL A 43 -17.72 1.52 14.18
C VAL A 43 -17.32 2.37 15.39
N GLU A 44 -16.15 3.01 15.35
CA GLU A 44 -15.70 3.91 16.42
C GLU A 44 -16.63 5.12 16.58
N SER A 45 -17.02 5.75 15.47
CA SER A 45 -17.99 6.85 15.45
C SER A 45 -19.33 6.45 16.07
N SER A 46 -19.76 5.20 15.91
CA SER A 46 -21.01 4.69 16.49
C SER A 46 -20.90 4.42 17.99
N ARG A 47 -19.70 4.20 18.54
CA ARG A 47 -19.46 3.97 19.97
C ARG A 47 -19.32 5.27 20.75
N VAL A 48 -18.91 6.36 20.09
CA VAL A 48 -18.89 7.69 20.70
C VAL A 48 -20.32 8.20 20.84
N PRO A 49 -20.81 8.48 22.07
CA PRO A 49 -22.14 9.03 22.27
C PRO A 49 -22.28 10.36 21.50
N PRO A 50 -23.44 10.66 20.88
CA PRO A 50 -23.61 11.77 19.95
C PRO A 50 -23.30 13.15 20.56
N ILE A 51 -23.28 13.25 21.89
CA ILE A 51 -22.95 14.46 22.64
C ILE A 51 -21.45 14.87 22.55
N MET A 52 -20.56 13.94 22.22
CA MET A 52 -19.10 14.18 22.10
C MET A 52 -18.63 14.32 20.65
N ARG A 53 -19.52 14.22 19.66
CA ARG A 53 -19.15 14.47 18.25
C ARG A 53 -18.96 15.97 18.06
N ALA A 54 -17.71 16.42 17.92
CA ALA A 54 -17.42 17.82 17.60
C ALA A 54 -18.13 18.24 16.30
N PRO A 55 -18.66 19.46 16.21
CA PRO A 55 -19.26 19.95 14.98
C PRO A 55 -18.18 20.00 13.90
N ARG A 56 -18.39 19.22 12.85
CA ARG A 56 -17.54 19.23 11.66
C ARG A 56 -17.82 20.54 10.92
N ARG A 57 -16.97 21.53 11.15
CA ARG A 57 -16.98 22.81 10.43
C ARG A 57 -16.40 22.63 9.03
#